data_AF-A0A0W0ZS79-F1
#
_entry.id   AF-A0A0W0ZS79-F1
#
_cell.length_a   1.000
_cell.length_b   1.000
_cell.length_c   1.000
_cell.angle_alpha   90.00
_cell.angle_beta   90.00
_cell.angle_gamma   90.00
#
_symmetry.space_group_name_H-M   'P 1'
#
loop_
_entity.id
_entity.type
_entity.pdbx_description
1 polymer ?
#
loop_
_entity_poly.entity_id
_entity_poly.type
_entity_poly.pdbx_seq_one_letter_code
_entity_poly.pdbx_strand_id
1 'polypeptide(L)'
;MHVLNRDEGESTSNGASIPAISGMFPIGVRGHGIGSLMISIAIVCKLTQEYEDEWRLKAYQTIMAAYNKKRLEYEERLAAAQVQEGVEIGGNNPLLNRTIEREELKKGCITLWTGFKYNAVPGITHNINANAPSNYPEIHVDNALEMTQEIQFLEQSFDWKNMTYEFYPYYWGRKKYWLDIYPIKDNDPLFADFLRAGAARVLVPVRIEATKAVLFYQLTGKMWPGGDVPQFDPPDPSGTIVAPGVEDNTDAEFKLYKEYVAELRNESMIGDINEDIVIAPDDPEAWMFKVPTTLVWLQSDMELPDLEAGATEDDEDNA
;
A
#
# COMPACT_ATOMS: atom_id res chain seq x y z
N MET A 1 50.54 -43.62 41.54
CA MET A 1 51.25 -43.56 42.84
C MET A 1 51.12 -44.91 43.52
N HIS A 2 52.06 -45.82 43.25
CA HIS A 2 52.57 -46.87 44.15
C HIS A 2 53.67 -47.61 43.38
N VAL A 3 54.91 -47.36 43.78
CA VAL A 3 56.12 -48.02 43.29
C VAL A 3 56.49 -49.08 44.33
N LEU A 4 56.71 -50.31 43.90
CA LEU A 4 57.55 -51.25 44.62
C LEU A 4 58.51 -51.91 43.63
N ASN A 5 59.79 -51.60 43.85
CA ASN A 5 60.96 -52.20 43.22
C ASN A 5 61.05 -53.69 43.51
N ARG A 6 61.58 -54.47 42.55
CA ARG A 6 62.45 -55.59 42.87
C ARG A 6 63.43 -55.94 41.74
N ASP A 7 64.69 -55.81 42.11
CA ASP A 7 65.94 -56.47 41.69
C ASP A 7 66.43 -56.47 40.24
N GLU A 8 67.72 -56.16 40.18
CA GLU A 8 68.63 -55.98 39.07
C GLU A 8 68.84 -57.26 38.24
N GLY A 9 68.66 -57.10 36.94
CA GLY A 9 69.32 -57.90 35.92
C GLY A 9 69.60 -56.96 34.76
N GLU A 10 70.87 -56.64 34.53
CA GLU A 10 71.32 -55.70 33.49
C GLU A 10 70.91 -56.23 32.11
N SER A 11 69.75 -55.79 31.64
CA SER A 11 69.24 -56.01 30.29
C SER A 11 69.14 -54.64 29.63
N THR A 12 70.14 -54.32 28.81
CA THR A 12 70.10 -53.16 27.92
C THR A 12 69.03 -53.40 26.87
N SER A 13 67.77 -53.10 27.20
CA SER A 13 66.69 -53.05 26.22
C SER A 13 66.63 -51.64 25.64
N ASN A 14 67.10 -51.51 24.40
CA ASN A 14 66.83 -50.32 23.59
C ASN A 14 65.33 -50.32 23.27
N GLY A 15 64.54 -49.61 24.09
CA GLY A 15 63.11 -49.44 23.88
C GLY A 15 62.85 -48.63 22.60
N ALA A 16 62.46 -49.31 21.52
CA ALA A 16 61.93 -48.66 20.34
C ALA A 16 60.47 -48.25 20.58
N SER A 17 60.14 -46.96 20.46
CA SER A 17 58.76 -46.50 20.46
C SER A 17 58.07 -46.92 19.16
N ILE A 18 57.18 -47.89 19.22
CA ILE A 18 56.43 -48.36 18.04
C ILE A 18 55.14 -47.53 17.93
N PRO A 19 54.89 -46.81 16.82
CA PRO A 19 53.62 -46.10 16.61
C PRO A 19 52.45 -47.08 16.52
N ALA A 20 51.23 -46.60 16.77
CA ALA A 20 50.02 -47.43 16.77
C ALA A 20 49.78 -48.10 15.40
N ILE A 21 50.17 -49.38 15.30
CA ILE A 21 50.00 -50.19 14.09
C ILE A 21 49.50 -51.58 14.52
N SER A 22 48.50 -52.09 13.82
CA SER A 22 47.96 -53.45 14.00
C SER A 22 48.63 -54.41 13.01
N GLY A 23 49.26 -55.49 13.50
CA GLY A 23 49.91 -56.49 12.65
C GLY A 23 50.71 -57.54 13.45
N MET A 24 51.10 -58.64 12.80
CA MET A 24 51.99 -59.66 13.37
C MET A 24 53.45 -59.26 13.16
N PHE A 25 54.25 -59.29 14.24
CA PHE A 25 55.66 -58.91 14.18
C PHE A 25 56.54 -60.14 14.45
N PRO A 26 57.31 -60.62 13.46
CA PRO A 26 58.29 -61.66 13.70
C PRO A 26 59.52 -61.06 14.38
N ILE A 27 59.90 -61.59 15.54
CA ILE A 27 61.14 -61.21 16.23
C ILE A 27 62.07 -62.42 16.22
N GLY A 28 63.20 -62.29 15.53
CA GLY A 28 64.26 -63.30 15.48
C GLY A 28 65.34 -63.01 16.52
N VAL A 29 65.64 -63.98 17.39
CA VAL A 29 66.72 -63.86 18.38
C VAL A 29 67.80 -64.89 18.05
N ARG A 30 69.06 -64.47 18.09
CA ARG A 30 70.22 -65.35 17.87
C ARG A 30 71.11 -65.33 19.12
N GLY A 31 71.44 -66.52 19.64
CA GLY A 31 72.33 -66.71 20.78
C GLY A 31 73.41 -67.76 20.48
N HIS A 32 74.56 -67.67 21.14
CA HIS A 32 75.67 -68.58 20.90
C HIS A 32 75.35 -69.99 21.42
N GLY A 33 75.35 -70.98 20.53
CA GLY A 33 75.03 -72.39 20.85
C GLY A 33 73.59 -72.82 20.51
N ILE A 34 72.77 -71.94 19.94
CA ILE A 34 71.39 -72.22 19.51
C ILE A 34 71.33 -72.11 17.97
N GLY A 35 70.90 -73.17 17.28
CA GLY A 35 70.92 -73.23 15.80
C GLY A 35 69.95 -72.25 15.11
N SER A 36 68.79 -71.97 15.70
CA SER A 36 67.80 -70.97 15.27
C SER A 36 66.61 -71.00 16.24
N LEU A 37 66.12 -69.84 16.69
CA LEU A 37 64.86 -69.71 17.42
C LEU A 37 64.03 -68.60 16.77
N MET A 38 62.83 -68.95 16.31
CA MET A 38 61.88 -67.99 15.74
C MET A 38 60.70 -67.83 16.70
N ILE A 39 60.48 -66.60 17.18
CA ILE A 39 59.35 -66.26 18.05
C ILE A 39 58.43 -65.34 17.24
N SER A 40 57.18 -65.76 17.08
CA SER A 40 56.13 -64.93 16.48
C SER A 40 55.26 -64.38 17.59
N ILE A 41 55.21 -63.05 17.73
CA ILE A 41 54.37 -62.37 18.72
C ILE A 41 53.21 -61.70 17.98
N ALA A 42 51.98 -62.08 18.33
CA ALA A 42 50.77 -61.42 17.86
C ALA A 42 50.27 -60.48 18.96
N ILE A 43 50.31 -59.17 18.70
CA ILE A 43 49.81 -58.14 19.62
C ILE A 43 48.44 -57.69 19.14
N VAL A 44 47.41 -57.86 19.97
CA VAL A 44 46.05 -57.38 19.70
C VAL A 44 45.83 -56.11 20.51
N CYS A 45 45.91 -54.96 19.85
CA CYS A 45 45.63 -53.67 20.47
C CYS A 45 44.13 -53.37 20.41
N LYS A 46 43.56 -52.88 21.52
CA LYS A 46 42.23 -52.26 21.55
C LYS A 46 42.43 -50.75 21.69
N LEU A 47 41.68 -49.98 20.89
CA LEU A 47 41.67 -48.53 21.01
C LEU A 47 41.19 -48.16 22.43
N THR A 48 41.92 -47.29 23.12
CA THR A 48 41.49 -46.80 24.43
C THR A 48 40.41 -45.72 24.26
N GLN A 49 39.56 -45.56 25.28
CA GLN A 49 38.43 -44.61 25.24
C GLN A 49 38.90 -43.16 25.00
N GLU A 50 40.04 -42.78 25.57
CA GLU A 50 40.64 -41.45 25.44
C GLU A 50 40.95 -41.09 23.98
N TYR A 51 41.59 -42.01 23.24
CA TYR A 51 41.90 -41.79 21.81
C TYR A 51 40.66 -41.80 20.93
N GLU A 52 39.61 -42.56 21.32
CA GLU A 52 38.33 -42.54 20.62
C GLU A 52 37.63 -41.18 20.78
N ASP A 53 37.64 -40.62 21.99
CA ASP A 53 37.02 -39.33 22.27
C ASP A 53 37.80 -38.16 21.63
N GLU A 54 39.13 -38.23 21.62
CA GLU A 54 39.97 -37.30 20.86
C GLU A 54 39.66 -37.33 19.36
N TRP A 55 39.51 -38.54 18.80
CA TRP A 55 39.14 -38.70 17.39
C TRP A 55 37.75 -38.15 17.10
N ARG A 56 36.76 -38.42 17.96
CA ARG A 56 35.38 -37.91 17.84
C ARG A 56 35.36 -36.37 17.88
N LEU A 57 36.09 -35.76 18.81
CA LEU A 57 36.18 -34.31 18.94
C LEU A 57 36.83 -33.69 17.70
N LYS A 58 37.95 -34.27 17.22
CA LYS A 58 38.65 -33.81 16.02
C LYS A 58 37.78 -33.92 14.77
N ALA A 59 37.05 -35.02 14.63
CA ALA A 59 36.11 -35.23 13.53
C ALA A 59 34.99 -34.18 13.56
N TYR A 60 34.39 -33.94 14.74
CA TYR A 60 33.35 -32.93 14.92
C TYR A 60 33.85 -31.52 14.58
N GLN A 61 35.01 -31.12 15.09
CA GLN A 61 35.61 -29.82 14.79
C GLN A 61 35.87 -29.64 13.29
N THR A 62 36.34 -30.69 12.61
CA THR A 62 36.61 -30.64 11.17
C THR A 62 35.32 -30.45 10.36
N ILE A 63 34.27 -31.18 10.71
CA ILE A 63 32.95 -31.07 10.06
C ILE A 63 32.35 -29.68 10.32
N MET A 64 32.41 -29.21 11.56
CA MET A 64 31.83 -27.91 11.91
C MET A 64 32.60 -26.74 11.29
N ALA A 65 33.92 -26.82 11.23
CA ALA A 65 34.73 -25.82 10.53
C ALA A 65 34.37 -25.74 9.03
N ALA A 66 34.22 -26.90 8.37
CA ALA A 66 33.80 -26.95 6.98
C ALA A 66 32.37 -26.40 6.76
N TYR A 67 31.45 -26.68 7.67
CA TYR A 67 30.08 -26.15 7.65
C TYR A 67 30.08 -24.62 7.82
N ASN A 68 30.75 -24.11 8.85
CA ASN A 68 30.81 -22.67 9.13
C ASN A 68 31.45 -21.91 7.96
N LYS A 69 32.49 -22.48 7.34
CA LYS A 69 33.10 -21.91 6.13
C LYS A 69 32.09 -21.82 4.98
N LYS A 70 31.35 -22.88 4.68
CA LYS A 70 30.31 -22.86 3.63
C LYS A 70 29.17 -21.88 3.95
N ARG A 71 28.82 -21.72 5.23
CA ARG A 71 27.80 -20.76 5.66
C ARG A 71 28.28 -19.33 5.44
N LEU A 72 29.52 -19.03 5.82
CA LEU A 72 30.14 -17.72 5.60
C LEU A 72 30.25 -17.41 4.09
N GLU A 73 30.71 -18.35 3.27
CA GLU A 73 30.78 -18.20 1.81
C GLU A 73 29.39 -17.98 1.17
N TYR A 74 28.31 -18.48 1.79
CA TYR A 74 26.95 -18.24 1.35
C TYR A 74 26.46 -16.85 1.79
N GLU A 75 26.70 -16.47 3.04
CA GLU A 75 26.40 -15.14 3.58
C GLU A 75 27.16 -14.03 2.81
N GLU A 76 28.44 -14.25 2.50
CA GLU A 76 29.26 -13.35 1.68
C GLU A 76 28.75 -13.26 0.24
N ARG A 77 28.30 -14.37 -0.36
CA ARG A 77 27.69 -14.34 -1.70
C ARG A 77 26.36 -13.58 -1.71
N LEU A 78 25.54 -13.75 -0.67
CA LEU A 78 24.31 -12.97 -0.51
C LEU A 78 24.62 -11.49 -0.34
N ALA A 79 25.54 -11.12 0.56
CA ALA A 79 25.96 -9.74 0.78
C ALA A 79 26.58 -9.12 -0.48
N ALA A 80 27.42 -9.86 -1.20
CA ALA A 80 28.03 -9.42 -2.45
C ALA A 80 26.99 -9.24 -3.56
N ALA A 81 25.99 -10.12 -3.67
CA ALA A 81 24.87 -9.95 -4.59
C ALA A 81 24.04 -8.69 -4.25
N GLN A 82 23.81 -8.45 -2.96
CA GLN A 82 23.10 -7.26 -2.45
C GLN A 82 23.88 -5.95 -2.69
N VAL A 83 25.21 -6.02 -2.70
CA VAL A 83 26.10 -4.89 -3.04
C VAL A 83 26.23 -4.70 -4.55
N GLN A 84 26.21 -5.78 -5.34
CA GLN A 84 26.23 -5.75 -6.81
C GLN A 84 24.91 -5.27 -7.43
N GLU A 85 23.78 -5.48 -6.76
CA GLU A 85 22.51 -4.80 -7.06
C GLU A 85 22.61 -3.28 -6.91
N GLY A 86 23.71 -2.78 -6.31
CA GLY A 86 23.96 -1.38 -6.11
C GLY A 86 23.01 -0.80 -5.07
N VAL A 87 23.45 0.28 -4.44
CA VAL A 87 22.48 1.29 -4.01
C VAL A 87 22.03 1.98 -5.30
N GLU A 88 21.26 1.29 -6.14
CA GLU A 88 20.35 2.01 -7.02
C GLU A 88 19.53 2.86 -6.05
N ILE A 89 19.57 4.18 -6.23
CA ILE A 89 18.50 5.03 -5.74
C ILE A 89 17.27 4.63 -6.58
N GLY A 90 16.77 3.43 -6.32
CA GLY A 90 15.73 2.75 -7.05
C GLY A 90 14.42 3.23 -6.50
N GLY A 91 13.76 4.11 -7.24
CA GLY A 91 12.51 4.70 -6.82
C GLY A 91 12.22 5.88 -7.71
N ASN A 92 11.02 5.89 -8.28
CA ASN A 92 10.52 7.08 -8.93
C ASN A 92 10.40 8.22 -7.92
N ASN A 93 10.34 9.46 -8.42
CA ASN A 93 10.04 10.61 -7.58
C ASN A 93 8.74 10.33 -6.79
N PRO A 94 8.71 10.47 -5.45
CA PRO A 94 7.50 10.24 -4.65
C PRO A 94 6.27 11.02 -5.14
N LEU A 95 6.46 12.22 -5.70
CA LEU A 95 5.34 12.99 -6.28
C LEU A 95 4.77 12.32 -7.54
N LEU A 96 5.63 11.71 -8.35
CA LEU A 96 5.21 10.96 -9.53
C LEU A 96 4.47 9.68 -9.11
N ASN A 97 4.93 9.01 -8.05
CA ASN A 97 4.25 7.85 -7.46
C ASN A 97 2.82 8.20 -7.00
N ARG A 98 2.62 9.35 -6.33
CA ARG A 98 1.27 9.81 -5.95
C ARG A 98 0.36 10.05 -7.15
N THR A 99 0.92 10.54 -8.26
CA THR A 99 0.16 10.72 -9.50
C THR A 99 -0.25 9.37 -10.09
N ILE A 100 0.67 8.40 -10.15
CA ILE A 100 0.38 7.04 -10.63
C ILE A 100 -0.71 6.36 -9.78
N GLU A 101 -0.57 6.43 -8.45
CA GLU A 101 -1.57 5.88 -7.52
C GLU A 101 -2.96 6.46 -7.79
N ARG A 102 -3.07 7.79 -7.89
CA ARG A 102 -4.33 8.48 -8.15
C ARG A 102 -4.92 8.10 -9.51
N GLU A 103 -4.10 8.05 -10.55
CA GLU A 103 -4.53 7.73 -11.92
C GLU A 103 -5.07 6.31 -12.03
N GLU A 104 -4.36 5.31 -11.49
CA GLU A 104 -4.82 3.92 -11.54
C GLU A 104 -6.03 3.66 -10.63
N LEU A 105 -6.10 4.31 -9.46
CA LEU A 105 -7.29 4.23 -8.59
C LEU A 105 -8.52 4.86 -9.26
N LYS A 106 -8.36 6.07 -9.81
CA LYS A 106 -9.43 6.76 -10.56
C LYS A 106 -9.93 5.90 -11.72
N LYS A 107 -9.00 5.36 -12.51
CA LYS A 107 -9.30 4.47 -13.62
C LYS A 107 -10.11 3.25 -13.16
N GLY A 108 -9.71 2.66 -12.04
CA GLY A 108 -10.42 1.55 -11.39
C GLY A 108 -11.83 1.94 -10.94
N CYS A 109 -11.99 3.07 -10.25
CA CYS A 109 -13.28 3.59 -9.81
C CYS A 109 -14.25 3.81 -10.97
N ILE A 110 -13.79 4.47 -12.04
CA ILE A 110 -14.59 4.70 -13.25
C ILE A 110 -15.03 3.38 -13.86
N THR A 111 -14.12 2.42 -14.05
CA THR A 111 -14.46 1.10 -14.61
C THR A 111 -15.45 0.35 -13.73
N LEU A 112 -15.29 0.40 -12.40
CA LEU A 112 -16.17 -0.33 -11.47
C LEU A 112 -17.58 0.27 -11.45
N TRP A 113 -17.67 1.61 -11.47
CA TRP A 113 -18.95 2.32 -11.42
C TRP A 113 -19.73 2.24 -12.74
N THR A 114 -19.04 2.42 -13.87
CA THR A 114 -19.69 2.59 -15.18
C THR A 114 -19.59 1.38 -16.09
N GLY A 115 -18.73 0.42 -15.76
CA GLY A 115 -18.34 -0.66 -16.67
C GLY A 115 -17.48 -0.19 -17.85
N PHE A 116 -17.05 1.08 -17.87
CA PHE A 116 -16.28 1.66 -18.97
C PHE A 116 -15.01 0.84 -19.21
N LYS A 117 -14.90 0.36 -20.44
CA LYS A 117 -13.71 -0.32 -20.94
C LYS A 117 -12.96 0.74 -21.73
N TYR A 118 -11.70 0.99 -21.39
CA TYR A 118 -10.86 1.98 -22.08
C TYR A 118 -10.42 1.52 -23.48
N ASN A 119 -11.33 0.92 -24.25
CA ASN A 119 -11.16 0.46 -25.62
C ASN A 119 -11.69 1.49 -26.62
N ALA A 120 -11.60 2.76 -26.27
CA ALA A 120 -12.17 3.85 -27.04
C ALA A 120 -11.48 4.02 -28.39
N VAL A 121 -12.21 4.64 -29.32
CA VAL A 121 -11.71 4.92 -30.67
C VAL A 121 -10.49 5.84 -30.57
N PRO A 122 -9.40 5.61 -31.33
CA PRO A 122 -8.21 6.43 -31.22
C PRO A 122 -8.50 7.90 -31.54
N GLY A 123 -8.26 8.79 -30.58
CA GLY A 123 -8.34 10.25 -30.77
C GLY A 123 -7.18 10.81 -31.61
N ILE A 124 -6.14 10.02 -31.84
CA ILE A 124 -5.00 10.36 -32.70
C ILE A 124 -4.86 9.29 -33.78
N THR A 125 -4.88 9.69 -35.05
CA THR A 125 -4.47 8.83 -36.16
C THR A 125 -2.98 8.97 -36.39
N HIS A 126 -2.29 7.84 -36.54
CA HIS A 126 -0.87 7.84 -36.91
C HIS A 126 -0.59 6.65 -37.81
N ASN A 127 -0.34 6.94 -39.09
CA ASN A 127 0.07 5.92 -40.05
C ASN A 127 1.59 5.86 -40.14
N ILE A 128 2.20 4.99 -39.33
CA ILE A 128 3.65 4.80 -39.27
C ILE A 128 4.28 4.36 -40.60
N ASN A 129 3.47 3.84 -41.53
CA ASN A 129 3.92 3.30 -42.81
C ASN A 129 3.73 4.29 -43.97
N ALA A 130 3.12 5.45 -43.72
CA ALA A 130 3.00 6.50 -44.74
C ALA A 130 4.32 7.24 -44.92
N ASN A 131 4.50 7.88 -46.08
CA ASN A 131 5.59 8.82 -46.30
C ASN A 131 5.18 10.22 -45.83
N ALA A 132 6.15 11.03 -45.40
CA ALA A 132 5.91 12.44 -45.10
C ALA A 132 5.29 13.17 -46.31
N PRO A 133 4.27 14.01 -46.11
CA PRO A 133 3.77 14.51 -44.82
C PRO A 133 2.64 13.68 -44.18
N SER A 134 2.17 12.61 -44.80
CA SER A 134 1.02 11.83 -44.30
C SER A 134 1.37 10.86 -43.15
N ASN A 135 2.58 10.94 -42.61
CA ASN A 135 3.06 10.12 -41.50
C ASN A 135 3.04 10.85 -40.15
N TYR A 136 2.64 12.12 -40.11
CA TYR A 136 2.52 12.84 -38.85
C TYR A 136 1.28 12.37 -38.07
N PRO A 137 1.35 12.32 -36.73
CA PRO A 137 0.17 12.12 -35.90
C PRO A 137 -0.82 13.28 -36.08
N GLU A 138 -2.06 12.96 -36.41
CA GLU A 138 -3.14 13.93 -36.58
C GLU A 138 -4.28 13.66 -35.59
N ILE A 139 -4.97 14.73 -35.16
CA ILE A 139 -6.13 14.59 -34.28
C ILE A 139 -7.29 14.06 -35.11
N HIS A 140 -7.86 12.92 -34.70
CA HIS A 140 -9.09 12.43 -35.28
C HIS A 140 -10.28 13.18 -34.67
N VAL A 141 -10.69 14.28 -35.33
CA VAL A 141 -11.70 15.21 -34.78
C VAL A 141 -13.01 14.49 -34.46
N ASP A 142 -13.52 13.63 -35.34
CA ASP A 142 -14.80 12.94 -35.09
C ASP A 142 -14.76 12.05 -33.85
N ASN A 143 -13.74 11.18 -33.72
CA ASN A 143 -13.54 10.33 -32.54
C ASN A 143 -13.35 11.17 -31.27
N ALA A 144 -12.60 12.27 -31.36
CA ALA A 144 -12.39 13.16 -30.23
C ALA A 144 -13.72 13.78 -29.76
N LEU A 145 -14.56 14.24 -30.69
CA LEU A 145 -15.88 14.79 -30.38
C LEU A 145 -16.83 13.72 -29.82
N GLU A 146 -16.80 12.50 -30.37
CA GLU A 146 -17.60 11.38 -29.89
C GLU A 146 -17.31 11.07 -28.41
N MET A 147 -16.05 11.07 -28.00
CA MET A 147 -15.64 10.77 -26.62
C MET A 147 -15.72 11.97 -25.65
N THR A 148 -15.88 13.18 -26.18
CA THR A 148 -15.76 14.40 -25.36
C THR A 148 -16.80 14.42 -24.24
N GLN A 149 -18.03 13.96 -24.51
CA GLN A 149 -19.13 14.02 -23.54
C GLN A 149 -18.86 13.11 -22.34
N GLU A 150 -18.40 11.89 -22.58
CA GLU A 150 -18.08 10.93 -21.53
C GLU A 150 -16.84 11.37 -20.75
N ILE A 151 -15.79 11.83 -21.45
CA ILE A 151 -14.59 12.37 -20.80
C ILE A 151 -14.98 13.54 -19.91
N GLN A 152 -15.73 14.51 -20.44
CA GLN A 152 -16.15 15.69 -19.69
C GLN A 152 -16.92 15.30 -18.43
N PHE A 153 -17.92 14.44 -18.57
CA PHE A 153 -18.72 13.98 -17.44
C PHE A 153 -17.86 13.28 -16.37
N LEU A 154 -17.04 12.30 -16.75
CA LEU A 154 -16.24 11.51 -15.79
C LEU A 154 -15.11 12.30 -15.14
N GLU A 155 -14.49 13.21 -15.89
CA GLU A 155 -13.37 14.03 -15.42
C GLU A 155 -13.83 15.19 -14.55
N GLN A 156 -14.93 15.84 -14.93
CA GLN A 156 -15.37 17.08 -14.29
C GLN A 156 -16.36 16.84 -13.15
N SER A 157 -17.15 15.75 -13.16
CA SER A 157 -18.17 15.54 -12.12
C SER A 157 -17.60 15.27 -10.73
N PHE A 158 -16.37 14.78 -10.66
CA PHE A 158 -15.73 14.36 -9.42
C PHE A 158 -14.52 15.24 -9.08
N ASP A 159 -14.25 15.39 -7.79
CA ASP A 159 -13.01 16.01 -7.34
C ASP A 159 -11.92 14.96 -7.11
N TRP A 160 -11.35 14.49 -8.22
CA TRP A 160 -10.25 13.52 -8.21
C TRP A 160 -9.00 14.04 -7.48
N LYS A 161 -8.81 15.36 -7.35
CA LYS A 161 -7.66 15.91 -6.63
C LYS A 161 -7.80 15.70 -5.11
N ASN A 162 -9.02 15.82 -4.59
CA ASN A 162 -9.35 15.66 -3.18
C ASN A 162 -9.87 14.25 -2.81
N MET A 163 -9.66 13.26 -3.68
CA MET A 163 -9.96 11.87 -3.34
C MET A 163 -9.08 11.35 -2.20
N THR A 164 -9.66 10.52 -1.34
CA THR A 164 -8.92 9.82 -0.28
C THR A 164 -8.97 8.32 -0.54
N TYR A 165 -7.90 7.61 -0.16
CA TYR A 165 -7.82 6.17 -0.40
C TYR A 165 -7.01 5.46 0.68
N GLU A 166 -7.28 4.17 0.83
CA GLU A 166 -6.60 3.26 1.75
C GLU A 166 -6.32 1.94 1.05
N PHE A 167 -5.10 1.43 1.21
CA PHE A 167 -4.67 0.17 0.63
C PHE A 167 -4.85 -0.99 1.59
N TYR A 168 -5.51 -2.04 1.13
CA TYR A 168 -5.60 -3.29 1.85
C TYR A 168 -4.53 -4.26 1.36
N PRO A 169 -3.87 -5.04 2.24
CA PRO A 169 -2.67 -5.78 1.85
C PRO A 169 -2.90 -6.92 0.84
N TYR A 170 -1.80 -7.44 0.30
CA TYR A 170 -1.72 -8.43 -0.78
C TYR A 170 -2.63 -9.66 -0.63
N TYR A 171 -2.98 -10.05 0.60
CA TYR A 171 -3.82 -11.23 0.85
C TYR A 171 -5.29 -11.04 0.45
N TRP A 172 -5.72 -9.80 0.15
CA TRP A 172 -7.00 -9.54 -0.51
C TRP A 172 -6.94 -9.73 -2.04
N GLY A 173 -5.74 -9.88 -2.60
CA GLY A 173 -5.50 -10.12 -4.01
C GLY A 173 -5.43 -11.61 -4.38
N ARG A 174 -5.12 -11.88 -5.64
CA ARG A 174 -5.06 -13.25 -6.19
C ARG A 174 -3.95 -14.08 -5.51
N LYS A 175 -4.33 -15.16 -4.83
CA LYS A 175 -3.43 -16.06 -4.09
C LYS A 175 -2.21 -16.57 -4.87
N LYS A 176 -2.36 -16.77 -6.19
CA LYS A 176 -1.26 -17.23 -7.07
C LYS A 176 -0.03 -16.31 -7.02
N TYR A 177 -0.22 -15.00 -6.82
CA TYR A 177 0.86 -14.00 -6.91
C TYR A 177 1.38 -13.55 -5.53
N TRP A 178 0.92 -14.13 -4.42
CA TRP A 178 1.31 -13.65 -3.09
C TRP A 178 2.82 -13.72 -2.82
N LEU A 179 3.48 -14.79 -3.30
CA LEU A 179 4.93 -14.94 -3.14
C LEU A 179 5.74 -13.93 -3.96
N ASP A 180 5.16 -13.43 -5.06
CA ASP A 180 5.80 -12.44 -5.93
C ASP A 180 5.54 -11.01 -5.43
N ILE A 181 4.35 -10.75 -4.89
CA ILE A 181 3.92 -9.43 -4.43
C ILE A 181 4.48 -9.08 -3.05
N TYR A 182 4.44 -10.02 -2.10
CA TYR A 182 4.93 -9.79 -0.73
C TYR A 182 6.36 -9.22 -0.63
N PRO A 183 7.35 -9.71 -1.40
CA PRO A 183 8.73 -9.22 -1.29
C PRO A 183 8.97 -7.88 -2.01
N ILE A 184 7.99 -7.30 -2.73
CA ILE A 184 8.15 -6.01 -3.39
C ILE A 184 8.51 -4.94 -2.36
N LYS A 185 9.54 -4.15 -2.68
CA LYS A 185 10.01 -3.02 -1.89
C LYS A 185 10.18 -1.82 -2.80
N ASP A 186 9.99 -0.64 -2.23
CA ASP A 186 10.25 0.65 -2.88
C ASP A 186 10.86 1.60 -1.84
N ASN A 187 11.60 2.60 -2.30
CA ASN A 187 12.13 3.66 -1.45
C ASN A 187 11.01 4.55 -0.87
N ASP A 188 9.84 4.60 -1.50
CA ASP A 188 8.62 5.23 -1.00
C ASP A 188 7.70 4.17 -0.35
N PRO A 189 7.56 4.15 1.00
CA PRO A 189 6.78 3.13 1.70
C PRO A 189 5.31 3.08 1.29
N LEU A 190 4.70 4.23 1.00
CA LEU A 190 3.28 4.28 0.62
C LEU A 190 3.09 3.73 -0.80
N PHE A 191 4.05 3.97 -1.71
CA PHE A 191 4.02 3.36 -3.04
C PHE A 191 4.29 1.85 -2.98
N ALA A 192 5.18 1.41 -2.07
CA ALA A 192 5.33 -0.02 -1.79
C ALA A 192 4.03 -0.66 -1.29
N ASP A 193 3.23 0.06 -0.49
CA ASP A 193 1.92 -0.42 -0.06
C ASP A 193 0.92 -0.47 -1.22
N PHE A 194 0.95 0.49 -2.13
CA PHE A 194 0.17 0.45 -3.38
C PHE A 194 0.52 -0.78 -4.23
N LEU A 195 1.80 -1.03 -4.48
CA LEU A 195 2.26 -2.18 -5.28
C LEU A 195 1.92 -3.52 -4.62
N ARG A 196 1.91 -3.55 -3.29
CA ARG A 196 1.54 -4.74 -2.51
C ARG A 196 0.04 -4.86 -2.24
N ALA A 197 -0.76 -3.88 -2.64
CA ALA A 197 -2.18 -3.88 -2.31
C ALA A 197 -2.90 -5.04 -3.02
N GLY A 198 -3.74 -5.74 -2.27
CA GLY A 198 -4.70 -6.71 -2.83
C GLY A 198 -6.02 -6.07 -3.22
N ALA A 199 -6.39 -4.98 -2.53
CA ALA A 199 -7.57 -4.18 -2.76
C ALA A 199 -7.32 -2.74 -2.29
N ALA A 200 -8.14 -1.79 -2.72
CA ALA A 200 -8.11 -0.42 -2.24
C ALA A 200 -9.53 0.07 -1.96
N ARG A 201 -9.70 0.86 -0.89
CA ARG A 201 -10.92 1.64 -0.64
C ARG A 201 -10.66 3.06 -1.09
N VAL A 202 -11.56 3.61 -1.88
CA VAL A 202 -11.46 4.98 -2.39
C VAL A 202 -12.74 5.74 -2.08
N LEU A 203 -12.60 6.94 -1.55
CA LEU A 203 -13.68 7.90 -1.37
C LEU A 203 -13.44 9.09 -2.30
N VAL A 204 -14.37 9.28 -3.22
CA VAL A 204 -14.31 10.33 -4.25
C VAL A 204 -15.45 11.33 -4.01
N PRO A 205 -15.15 12.60 -3.69
CA PRO A 205 -16.18 13.63 -3.60
C PRO A 205 -16.78 13.95 -4.98
N VAL A 206 -18.10 14.15 -5.02
CA VAL A 206 -18.82 14.67 -6.18
C VAL A 206 -18.85 16.19 -6.09
N ARG A 207 -18.63 16.89 -7.21
CA ARG A 207 -18.79 18.35 -7.25
C ARG A 207 -20.27 18.70 -7.14
N ILE A 208 -20.60 19.73 -6.34
CA ILE A 208 -21.99 20.16 -6.10
C ILE A 208 -22.73 20.46 -7.41
N GLU A 209 -22.06 21.15 -8.33
CA GLU A 209 -22.56 21.49 -9.67
C GLU A 209 -22.85 20.28 -10.56
N ALA A 210 -22.21 19.14 -10.29
CA ALA A 210 -22.41 17.89 -11.02
C ALA A 210 -23.33 16.88 -10.31
N THR A 211 -23.75 17.15 -9.06
CA THR A 211 -24.54 16.21 -8.24
C THR A 211 -25.79 15.73 -8.97
N LYS A 212 -26.55 16.65 -9.59
CA LYS A 212 -27.76 16.31 -10.36
C LYS A 212 -27.46 15.39 -11.54
N ALA A 213 -26.36 15.63 -12.25
CA ALA A 213 -25.96 14.84 -13.40
C ALA A 213 -25.49 13.43 -13.00
N VAL A 214 -24.77 13.30 -11.89
CA VAL A 214 -24.34 12.00 -11.34
C VAL A 214 -25.53 11.17 -10.89
N LEU A 215 -26.50 11.77 -10.19
CA LEU A 215 -27.73 11.08 -9.78
C LEU A 215 -28.58 10.66 -10.98
N PHE A 216 -28.67 11.52 -12.00
CA PHE A 216 -29.35 11.18 -13.25
C PHE A 216 -28.70 9.99 -13.95
N TYR A 217 -27.37 9.94 -13.98
CA TYR A 217 -26.64 8.78 -14.49
C TYR A 217 -26.93 7.53 -13.66
N GLN A 218 -26.96 7.63 -12.33
CA GLN A 218 -27.24 6.47 -11.47
C GLN A 218 -28.65 5.92 -11.66
N LEU A 219 -29.61 6.78 -11.99
CA LEU A 219 -31.00 6.38 -12.25
C LEU A 219 -31.21 5.84 -13.68
N THR A 220 -30.58 6.45 -14.69
CA THR A 220 -30.90 6.17 -16.11
C THR A 220 -29.82 5.43 -16.87
N GLY A 221 -28.59 5.37 -16.33
CA GLY A 221 -27.40 4.91 -17.02
C GLY A 221 -26.89 5.85 -18.12
N LYS A 222 -27.52 7.01 -18.34
CA LYS A 222 -27.15 7.98 -19.39
C LYS A 222 -26.31 9.10 -18.81
N MET A 223 -25.15 9.34 -19.40
CA MET A 223 -24.28 10.46 -19.03
C MET A 223 -24.87 11.76 -19.59
N TRP A 224 -24.99 12.79 -18.76
CA TRP A 224 -25.52 14.08 -19.17
C TRP A 224 -24.36 15.03 -19.47
N PRO A 225 -24.21 15.53 -20.71
CA PRO A 225 -23.04 16.32 -21.11
C PRO A 225 -23.01 17.74 -20.53
N GLY A 226 -24.09 18.20 -19.91
CA GLY A 226 -24.17 19.51 -19.24
C GLY A 226 -25.50 20.22 -19.47
N GLY A 227 -25.69 21.35 -18.77
CA GLY A 227 -26.96 22.09 -18.74
C GLY A 227 -27.96 21.53 -17.72
N ASP A 228 -29.18 22.06 -17.75
CA ASP A 228 -30.23 21.62 -16.82
C ASP A 228 -30.60 20.16 -17.08
N VAL A 229 -30.42 19.34 -16.05
CA VAL A 229 -30.78 17.92 -16.08
C VAL A 229 -32.30 17.80 -16.27
N PRO A 230 -32.79 16.90 -17.15
CA PRO A 230 -34.21 16.71 -17.37
C PRO A 230 -34.97 16.44 -16.08
N GLN A 231 -36.11 17.10 -15.91
CA GLN A 231 -37.02 16.85 -14.79
C GLN A 231 -37.95 15.69 -15.15
N PHE A 232 -38.08 14.70 -14.28
CA PHE A 232 -39.03 13.60 -14.43
C PHE A 232 -40.44 14.01 -13.96
N ASP A 233 -41.00 15.07 -14.55
CA ASP A 233 -42.32 15.58 -14.16
C ASP A 233 -43.46 14.71 -14.75
N PRO A 234 -44.47 14.32 -13.97
CA PRO A 234 -45.67 13.70 -14.51
C PRO A 234 -46.66 14.75 -15.06
N PRO A 235 -47.36 14.52 -16.20
CA PRO A 235 -47.21 13.45 -17.18
C PRO A 235 -46.44 13.98 -18.39
N ASP A 236 -45.16 13.65 -18.53
CA ASP A 236 -44.44 13.84 -19.79
C ASP A 236 -45.09 12.97 -20.89
N PRO A 237 -45.78 13.57 -21.89
CA PRO A 237 -46.46 12.81 -22.95
C PRO A 237 -45.49 12.19 -23.96
N SER A 238 -44.17 12.36 -23.78
CA SER A 238 -43.17 11.83 -24.70
C SER A 238 -42.55 10.50 -24.27
N GLY A 239 -42.63 10.09 -22.99
CA GLY A 239 -42.05 8.82 -22.52
C GLY A 239 -40.57 8.62 -22.90
N THR A 240 -39.81 9.69 -23.15
CA THR A 240 -38.52 9.60 -23.87
C THR A 240 -37.33 9.35 -22.95
N ILE A 241 -37.49 9.45 -21.63
CA ILE A 241 -36.42 9.22 -20.66
C ILE A 241 -36.91 8.25 -19.58
N VAL A 242 -37.11 7.00 -19.98
CA VAL A 242 -37.28 5.89 -19.05
C VAL A 242 -35.94 5.18 -18.91
N ALA A 243 -35.57 4.81 -17.67
CA ALA A 243 -34.39 3.99 -17.42
C ALA A 243 -34.52 2.65 -18.20
N PRO A 244 -33.42 2.06 -18.70
CA PRO A 244 -33.50 0.80 -19.43
C PRO A 244 -34.19 -0.29 -18.60
N GLY A 245 -35.40 -0.71 -19.01
CA GLY A 245 -36.17 -1.77 -18.35
C GLY A 245 -37.20 -1.32 -17.32
N VAL A 246 -37.45 -0.01 -17.19
CA VAL A 246 -38.54 0.53 -16.36
C VAL A 246 -39.69 0.92 -17.29
N GLU A 247 -40.90 0.41 -17.02
CA GLU A 247 -42.09 0.72 -17.84
C GLU A 247 -42.80 2.01 -17.35
N ASP A 248 -42.66 2.36 -16.06
CA ASP A 248 -43.31 3.51 -15.45
C ASP A 248 -42.38 4.26 -14.46
N ASN A 249 -42.40 5.60 -14.51
CA ASN A 249 -41.66 6.50 -13.60
C ASN A 249 -42.23 6.54 -12.15
N THR A 250 -42.91 5.47 -11.73
CA THR A 250 -43.60 5.33 -10.42
C THR A 250 -42.78 4.58 -9.37
N ASP A 251 -41.61 4.06 -9.75
CA ASP A 251 -40.76 3.28 -8.86
C ASP A 251 -40.19 4.11 -7.71
N ALA A 252 -39.94 3.43 -6.57
CA ALA A 252 -39.44 4.05 -5.35
C ALA A 252 -38.12 4.84 -5.56
N GLU A 253 -37.31 4.42 -6.53
CA GLU A 253 -36.05 5.07 -6.90
C GLU A 253 -36.28 6.45 -7.53
N PHE A 254 -37.30 6.60 -8.39
CA PHE A 254 -37.68 7.89 -8.95
C PHE A 254 -38.25 8.84 -7.89
N LYS A 255 -38.97 8.30 -6.90
CA LYS A 255 -39.43 9.09 -5.75
C LYS A 255 -38.25 9.63 -4.94
N LEU A 256 -37.29 8.77 -4.58
CA LEU A 256 -36.09 9.17 -3.83
C LEU A 256 -35.26 10.20 -4.62
N TYR A 257 -35.08 9.99 -5.92
CA TYR A 257 -34.40 10.94 -6.81
C TYR A 257 -35.09 12.31 -6.78
N LYS A 258 -36.42 12.35 -6.92
CA LYS A 258 -37.20 13.60 -6.89
C LYS A 258 -37.08 14.32 -5.55
N GLU A 259 -37.18 13.59 -4.44
CA GLU A 259 -37.01 14.13 -3.09
C GLU A 259 -35.62 14.75 -2.91
N TYR A 260 -34.57 14.05 -3.33
CA TYR A 260 -33.19 14.55 -3.23
C TYR A 260 -32.93 15.75 -4.15
N VAL A 261 -33.45 15.74 -5.39
CA VAL A 261 -33.33 16.89 -6.29
C VAL A 261 -34.10 18.11 -5.75
N ALA A 262 -35.25 17.89 -5.11
CA ALA A 262 -36.00 18.95 -4.44
C ALA A 262 -35.23 19.51 -3.22
N GLU A 263 -34.61 18.64 -2.42
CA GLU A 263 -33.73 19.02 -1.32
C GLU A 263 -32.56 19.86 -1.81
N LEU A 264 -31.82 19.42 -2.83
CA LEU A 264 -30.71 20.18 -3.41
C LEU A 264 -31.12 21.56 -3.93
N ARG A 265 -32.35 21.70 -4.46
CA ARG A 265 -32.89 23.01 -4.87
C ARG A 265 -33.19 23.89 -3.66
N ASN A 266 -33.68 23.31 -2.58
CA ASN A 266 -33.92 24.03 -1.35
C ASN A 266 -32.61 24.38 -0.62
N GLU A 267 -31.57 23.55 -0.68
CA GLU A 267 -30.25 23.85 -0.12
C GLU A 267 -29.51 24.94 -0.89
N SER A 268 -29.78 25.10 -2.20
CA SER A 268 -29.34 26.28 -2.94
C SER A 268 -30.03 27.59 -2.51
N MET A 269 -30.91 27.56 -1.50
CA MET A 269 -31.40 28.72 -0.76
C MET A 269 -30.51 29.05 0.46
N ILE A 270 -29.18 29.07 0.28
CA ILE A 270 -28.50 30.23 0.86
C ILE A 270 -28.94 31.36 -0.08
N GLY A 271 -30.07 32.01 0.25
CA GLY A 271 -30.45 33.28 -0.37
C GLY A 271 -29.22 34.20 -0.39
N ASP A 272 -29.19 35.17 -1.30
CA ASP A 272 -28.04 36.08 -1.40
C ASP A 272 -27.64 36.50 0.02
N ILE A 273 -26.40 36.17 0.42
CA ILE A 273 -25.91 36.45 1.79
C ILE A 273 -25.89 37.95 2.09
N ASN A 274 -26.13 38.77 1.06
CA ASN A 274 -26.25 40.22 1.14
C ASN A 274 -27.71 40.72 1.00
N GLU A 275 -28.68 39.83 0.82
CA GLU A 275 -30.10 40.20 0.83
C GLU A 275 -30.55 40.37 2.29
N ASP A 276 -31.03 41.57 2.59
CA ASP A 276 -31.60 41.86 3.91
C ASP A 276 -32.83 40.98 4.13
N ILE A 277 -32.76 40.09 5.12
CA ILE A 277 -33.90 39.29 5.55
C ILE A 277 -34.90 40.23 6.19
N VAL A 278 -36.03 40.49 5.51
CA VAL A 278 -37.14 41.27 6.07
C VAL A 278 -37.92 40.37 7.03
N ILE A 279 -37.56 40.42 8.31
CA ILE A 279 -38.27 39.72 9.38
C ILE A 279 -39.49 40.58 9.79
N ALA A 280 -40.69 40.01 9.72
CA ALA A 280 -41.88 40.68 10.22
C ALA A 280 -41.79 40.85 11.75
N PRO A 281 -42.24 41.97 12.33
CA PRO A 281 -42.13 42.22 13.78
C PRO A 281 -42.74 41.13 14.68
N ASP A 282 -43.63 40.31 14.13
CA ASP A 282 -44.45 39.31 14.80
C ASP A 282 -44.24 37.89 14.25
N ASP A 283 -43.15 37.62 13.53
CA ASP A 283 -42.85 36.28 13.01
C ASP A 283 -42.60 35.29 14.15
N PRO A 284 -43.46 34.27 14.36
CA PRO A 284 -43.32 33.31 15.45
C PRO A 284 -42.12 32.35 15.27
N GLU A 285 -41.51 32.29 14.09
CA GLU A 285 -40.30 31.51 13.81
C GLU A 285 -39.02 32.32 14.04
N ALA A 286 -39.12 33.64 14.18
CA ALA A 286 -37.98 34.51 14.47
C ALA A 286 -37.65 34.51 15.97
N TRP A 287 -36.38 34.24 16.29
CA TRP A 287 -35.86 34.28 17.65
C TRP A 287 -34.69 35.24 17.73
N MET A 288 -34.73 36.14 18.72
CA MET A 288 -33.67 37.12 18.93
C MET A 288 -32.51 36.48 19.67
N PHE A 289 -31.36 36.33 19.01
CA PHE A 289 -30.11 35.95 19.65
C PHE A 289 -29.19 37.16 19.80
N LYS A 290 -29.03 37.64 21.04
CA LYS A 290 -28.07 38.73 21.33
C LYS A 290 -26.66 38.15 21.35
N VAL A 291 -25.97 38.24 20.22
CA VAL A 291 -24.55 37.87 20.15
C VAL A 291 -23.78 38.81 21.08
N PRO A 292 -22.99 38.31 22.06
CA PRO A 292 -22.08 39.14 22.81
C PRO A 292 -21.00 39.63 21.85
N THR A 293 -21.19 40.84 21.32
CA THR A 293 -20.19 41.47 20.49
C THR A 293 -19.01 41.86 21.36
N THR A 294 -17.84 41.31 21.07
CA THR A 294 -16.55 41.79 21.59
C THR A 294 -16.15 43.12 20.94
N LEU A 295 -17.14 43.95 20.54
CA LEU A 295 -16.90 45.28 20.01
C LEU A 295 -16.55 46.20 21.18
N VAL A 296 -15.25 46.36 21.39
CA VAL A 296 -14.70 47.41 22.22
C VAL A 296 -15.02 48.74 21.54
N TRP A 297 -15.87 49.56 22.16
CA TRP A 297 -16.06 50.94 21.78
C TRP A 297 -14.79 51.71 22.16
N LEU A 298 -13.96 52.07 21.17
CA LEU A 298 -12.81 52.93 21.42
C LEU A 298 -13.34 54.35 21.64
N GLN A 299 -13.29 54.81 22.90
CA GLN A 299 -13.50 56.20 23.23
C GLN A 299 -12.50 57.07 22.46
N SER A 300 -12.92 58.26 22.05
CA SER A 300 -12.08 59.20 21.30
C SER A 300 -11.20 60.07 22.21
N ASP A 301 -11.36 59.92 23.51
CA ASP A 301 -10.65 60.58 24.59
C ASP A 301 -10.07 59.56 25.60
N MET A 302 -9.11 60.01 26.43
CA MET A 302 -8.40 59.17 27.40
C MET A 302 -9.09 59.09 28.78
N GLU A 303 -10.35 59.53 28.90
CA GLU A 303 -11.09 59.49 30.16
C GLU A 303 -11.76 58.12 30.35
N LEU A 304 -11.56 57.52 31.53
CA LEU A 304 -12.21 56.26 31.90
C LEU A 304 -13.73 56.46 31.98
N PRO A 305 -14.55 55.57 31.37
CA PRO A 305 -16.00 55.68 31.44
C PRO A 305 -16.48 55.41 32.86
N ASP A 306 -17.35 56.27 33.37
CA ASP A 306 -17.94 56.13 34.69
C ASP A 306 -19.07 55.08 34.63
N LEU A 307 -18.78 53.85 35.07
CA LEU A 307 -19.66 52.69 34.92
C LEU A 307 -20.82 52.65 35.94
N GLU A 308 -20.93 53.63 36.84
CA GLU A 308 -21.91 53.65 37.93
C GLU A 308 -23.18 54.48 37.61
N ALA A 309 -23.28 55.13 36.45
CA ALA A 309 -24.39 56.05 36.14
C ALA A 309 -25.57 55.44 35.34
N GLY A 310 -25.62 54.11 35.18
CA GLY A 310 -26.58 53.43 34.27
C GLY A 310 -27.67 52.59 34.94
N ALA A 311 -27.97 52.79 36.22
CA ALA A 311 -29.09 52.15 36.92
C ALA A 311 -30.14 53.19 37.33
N THR A 312 -30.80 53.79 36.35
CA THR A 312 -32.11 54.41 36.57
C THR A 312 -33.11 53.71 35.67
N GLU A 313 -34.01 52.98 36.31
CA GLU A 313 -35.24 52.41 35.76
C GLU A 313 -36.08 53.54 35.16
N ASP A 314 -36.23 53.56 33.85
CA ASP A 314 -37.30 54.34 33.20
C ASP A 314 -38.53 53.43 33.06
N ASP A 315 -39.27 53.33 34.17
CA ASP A 315 -40.70 52.99 34.17
C ASP A 315 -41.48 54.22 33.67
N GLU A 316 -41.92 54.23 32.42
CA GLU A 316 -43.11 55.02 32.03
C GLU A 316 -43.97 54.23 31.03
N ASP A 317 -44.97 53.55 31.60
CA ASP A 317 -46.14 53.05 30.90
C ASP A 317 -47.17 54.19 30.72
N ASN A 318 -47.86 54.14 29.58
CA ASN A 318 -48.79 55.11 29.00
C ASN A 318 -49.88 55.69 29.92
N ALA A 319 -50.30 56.91 29.55
CA ALA A 319 -51.67 57.42 29.72
C ALA A 319 -52.62 56.84 28.67
#